data_AF-A0A9R0I1L2-F1
#
_entry.id   AF-A0A9R0I1L2-F1
#
_cell.length_a   1.000
_cell.length_b   1.000
_cell.length_c   1.000
_cell.angle_alpha   90.00
_cell.angle_beta   90.00
_cell.angle_gamma   90.00
#
_symmetry.space_group_name_H-M   'P 1'
#
loop_
_entity.id
_entity.type
_entity.pdbx_description
1 polymer ?
#
loop_
_entity_poly.entity_id
_entity_poly.type
_entity_poly.pdbx_seq_one_letter_code
_entity_poly.pdbx_strand_id
1 'polypeptide(L)'
;MLLQRIQCLKYYVEHQVALYYEDGKPVEMKGVGRKVMDKVKETYSAEIGGKEFAYDGEKTLFTVGSLPRNKLEFSIVLDKVSSQRTDGKSSPGGEGSPNENEKKRRKRVSTFKVEISYATKIPIKAISDALRGKHSEEFLNAVRVLDIVLRQHAAN
;
A
#
# COMPACT_ATOMS: atom_id res chain seq x y z
N MET A 1 3.99 -32.58 -1.33
CA MET A 1 4.06 -31.34 -2.13
C MET A 1 3.98 -30.04 -1.32
N LEU A 2 3.40 -30.00 -0.11
CA LEU A 2 3.41 -28.80 0.74
C LEU A 2 4.81 -28.43 1.29
N LEU A 3 5.69 -29.40 1.53
CA LEU A 3 7.08 -29.12 1.95
C LEU A 3 7.97 -28.51 0.86
N GLN A 4 7.59 -28.64 -0.42
CA GLN A 4 8.33 -28.01 -1.53
C GLN A 4 7.96 -26.54 -1.74
N ARG A 5 6.79 -26.10 -1.22
CA ARG A 5 6.40 -24.68 -1.19
C ARG A 5 7.13 -23.88 -0.11
N ILE A 6 7.60 -24.54 0.95
CA ILE A 6 8.40 -23.90 2.01
C ILE A 6 9.88 -23.76 1.60
N GLN A 7 10.35 -24.51 0.60
CA GLN A 7 11.76 -24.51 0.17
C GLN A 7 12.16 -23.44 -0.87
N CYS A 8 11.26 -22.56 -1.32
CA CYS A 8 11.58 -21.55 -2.37
C CYS A 8 11.59 -20.09 -1.91
N LEU A 9 11.36 -19.82 -0.63
CA LEU A 9 11.57 -18.52 -0.02
C LEU A 9 13.10 -18.29 0.05
N LYS A 10 13.67 -17.60 -0.95
CA LYS A 10 15.12 -17.29 -1.00
C LYS A 10 15.44 -15.91 -0.44
N TYR A 11 14.56 -14.94 -0.68
CA TYR A 11 14.77 -13.54 -0.32
C TYR A 11 13.45 -12.75 -0.38
N TYR A 12 13.38 -11.69 0.43
CA TYR A 12 12.44 -10.60 0.23
C TYR A 12 13.07 -9.54 -0.66
N VAL A 13 12.24 -8.72 -1.28
CA VAL A 13 12.68 -7.53 -2.00
C VAL A 13 11.94 -6.33 -1.44
N GLU A 14 12.70 -5.31 -1.06
CA GLU A 14 12.20 -3.97 -0.76
C GLU A 14 12.08 -3.19 -2.06
N HIS A 15 10.94 -2.51 -2.22
CA HIS A 15 10.67 -1.56 -3.29
C HIS A 15 10.28 -0.22 -2.67
N GLN A 16 10.68 0.87 -3.32
CA GLN A 16 10.16 2.20 -3.04
C GLN A 16 8.86 2.40 -3.82
N VAL A 17 7.90 3.05 -3.18
CA VAL A 17 6.61 3.44 -3.74
C VAL A 17 6.53 4.95 -3.72
N ALA A 18 6.23 5.55 -4.87
CA ALA A 18 5.91 6.96 -4.99
C ALA A 18 4.50 7.13 -5.52
N LEU A 19 3.71 7.96 -4.84
CA LEU A 19 2.31 8.23 -5.16
C LEU A 19 2.13 9.69 -5.49
N TYR A 20 1.56 9.94 -6.67
CA TYR A 20 1.26 11.28 -7.15
C TYR A 20 -0.20 11.37 -7.55
N TYR A 21 -0.77 12.56 -7.41
CA TYR A 21 -1.99 12.91 -8.12
C TYR A 21 -1.70 13.08 -9.61
N GLU A 22 -2.76 13.17 -10.42
CA GLU A 22 -2.65 13.40 -11.86
C GLU A 22 -1.81 14.64 -12.22
N ASP A 23 -1.92 15.70 -11.41
CA ASP A 23 -1.19 16.96 -11.52
C ASP A 23 0.30 16.88 -11.14
N GLY A 24 0.77 15.67 -10.78
CA GLY A 24 2.16 15.40 -10.42
C GLY A 24 2.52 15.74 -8.96
N LYS A 25 1.58 16.24 -8.15
CA LYS A 25 1.85 16.51 -6.73
C LYS A 25 1.87 15.22 -5.92
N PRO A 26 2.74 15.10 -4.90
CA PRO A 26 2.77 13.93 -4.04
C PRO A 26 1.47 13.78 -3.25
N VAL A 27 1.06 12.53 -2.99
CA VAL A 27 -0.13 12.23 -2.19
C VAL A 27 0.22 12.28 -0.71
N GLU A 28 -0.22 13.32 -0.01
CA GLU A 28 0.02 13.49 1.44
C GLU A 28 -1.12 12.93 2.32
N MET A 29 -2.24 12.52 1.73
CA MET A 29 -3.41 12.08 2.49
C MET A 29 -3.19 10.68 3.07
N LYS A 30 -3.05 10.61 4.41
CA LYS A 30 -2.92 9.35 5.15
C LYS A 30 -4.03 8.37 4.81
N GLY A 31 -3.66 7.10 4.62
CA GLY A 31 -4.57 6.00 4.34
C GLY A 31 -5.00 5.84 2.87
N VAL A 32 -4.87 6.88 2.04
CA VAL A 32 -5.17 6.76 0.59
C VAL A 32 -4.20 5.80 -0.09
N GLY A 33 -2.92 5.82 0.28
CA GLY A 33 -1.92 4.95 -0.32
C GLY A 33 -2.27 3.46 -0.24
N ARG A 34 -2.82 3.00 0.90
CA ARG A 34 -3.23 1.59 1.05
C ARG A 34 -4.34 1.23 0.05
N LYS A 35 -5.38 2.07 -0.05
CA LYS A 35 -6.47 1.86 -1.02
C LYS A 35 -5.98 1.87 -2.47
N VAL A 36 -5.04 2.76 -2.79
CA VAL A 36 -4.43 2.81 -4.13
C VAL A 36 -3.67 1.51 -4.41
N MET A 37 -2.84 1.04 -3.47
CA MET A 37 -2.07 -0.19 -3.63
C MET A 37 -2.96 -1.45 -3.67
N ASP A 38 -4.05 -1.49 -2.91
CA ASP A 38 -5.04 -2.56 -3.02
C ASP A 38 -5.62 -2.63 -4.44
N LYS A 39 -5.91 -1.46 -5.04
CA LYS A 39 -6.40 -1.38 -6.42
C LYS A 39 -5.34 -1.72 -7.45
N VAL A 40 -4.07 -1.40 -7.21
CA VAL A 40 -2.94 -1.87 -8.04
C VAL A 40 -2.91 -3.40 -8.06
N LYS A 41 -3.02 -4.04 -6.88
CA LYS A 41 -3.02 -5.49 -6.78
C LYS A 41 -4.22 -6.12 -7.49
N GLU A 42 -5.40 -5.54 -7.34
CA GLU A 42 -6.64 -6.01 -7.98
C GLU A 42 -6.57 -5.87 -9.52
N THR A 43 -6.09 -4.74 -10.01
CA THR A 43 -6.17 -4.38 -11.44
C THR A 43 -4.98 -4.91 -12.25
N TYR A 44 -3.79 -4.87 -11.66
CA TYR A 44 -2.52 -5.13 -12.35
C TYR A 44 -1.78 -6.36 -11.80
N SER A 45 -2.52 -7.32 -11.23
CA SER A 45 -1.95 -8.56 -10.65
C SER A 45 -0.97 -9.26 -11.60
N ALA A 46 -1.31 -9.36 -12.89
CA ALA A 46 -0.45 -9.99 -13.89
C ALA A 46 0.87 -9.22 -14.12
N GLU A 47 0.82 -7.88 -14.10
CA GLU A 47 2.00 -7.02 -14.34
C GLU A 47 2.98 -7.03 -13.17
N ILE A 48 2.47 -7.22 -11.95
CA ILE A 48 3.28 -7.47 -10.75
C ILE A 48 3.70 -8.95 -10.61
N GLY A 49 3.40 -9.79 -11.61
CA GLY A 49 3.79 -11.20 -11.65
C GLY A 49 2.97 -12.11 -10.71
N GLY A 50 1.73 -11.74 -10.42
CA GLY A 50 0.84 -12.45 -9.49
C GLY A 50 1.34 -12.45 -8.05
N LYS A 51 2.22 -11.50 -7.70
CA LYS A 51 2.88 -11.49 -6.40
C LYS A 51 2.01 -10.86 -5.31
N GLU A 52 2.04 -11.52 -4.17
CA GLU A 52 1.64 -10.93 -2.89
C GLU A 52 2.70 -9.92 -2.42
N PHE A 53 2.25 -8.83 -1.80
CA PHE A 53 3.12 -7.81 -1.22
C PHE A 53 2.54 -7.24 0.07
N ALA A 54 3.42 -6.66 0.89
CA ALA A 54 3.07 -5.89 2.07
C ALA A 54 3.52 -4.43 1.89
N TYR A 55 2.63 -3.48 2.14
CA TYR A 55 2.89 -2.06 1.97
C TYR A 55 2.80 -1.33 3.32
N ASP A 56 3.79 -0.50 3.63
CA ASP A 56 3.86 0.23 4.91
C ASP A 56 2.80 1.33 5.04
N GLY A 57 2.15 1.70 3.93
CA GLY A 57 1.16 2.77 3.88
C GLY A 57 1.73 4.13 3.45
N GLU A 58 3.04 4.22 3.23
CA GLU A 58 3.77 5.46 2.94
C GLU A 58 4.65 5.34 1.69
N LYS A 59 5.75 4.59 1.75
CA LYS A 59 6.79 4.61 0.71
C LYS A 59 7.45 3.26 0.46
N THR A 60 7.17 2.24 1.26
CA THR A 60 7.91 0.98 1.21
C THR A 60 6.98 -0.20 0.98
N LEU A 61 7.33 -1.02 0.00
CA LEU A 61 6.61 -2.24 -0.34
C LEU A 61 7.57 -3.44 -0.34
N PHE A 62 7.12 -4.56 0.22
CA PHE A 62 7.90 -5.79 0.29
C PHE A 62 7.22 -6.92 -0.47
N THR A 63 7.98 -7.64 -1.29
CA THR A 63 7.53 -8.84 -2.01
C THR A 63 8.39 -10.05 -1.66
N VAL A 64 7.80 -11.23 -1.78
CA VAL A 64 8.57 -12.48 -1.83
C VAL A 64 9.12 -12.67 -3.25
N GLY A 65 10.44 -12.53 -3.39
CA GLY A 65 11.11 -12.51 -4.69
C GLY A 65 10.92 -11.20 -5.46
N SER A 66 11.59 -11.08 -6.60
CA SER A 66 11.60 -9.85 -7.43
C SER A 66 10.35 -9.69 -8.29
N LEU A 67 9.83 -8.47 -8.41
CA LEU A 67 8.81 -8.12 -9.40
C LEU A 67 9.35 -8.36 -10.84
N PRO A 68 8.49 -8.49 -11.86
CA PRO A 68 8.93 -8.76 -13.23
C PRO A 68 9.85 -7.68 -13.83
N ARG A 69 9.78 -6.45 -13.31
CA ARG A 69 10.64 -5.32 -13.70
C ARG A 69 11.15 -4.58 -12.47
N ASN A 70 12.27 -3.89 -12.63
CA ASN A 70 12.84 -3.04 -11.58
C ASN A 70 12.06 -1.74 -11.39
N LYS A 71 11.28 -1.32 -12.38
CA LYS A 71 10.40 -0.14 -12.31
C LYS A 71 9.06 -0.49 -12.94
N LEU A 72 7.98 -0.17 -12.24
CA LEU A 72 6.60 -0.33 -12.69
C LEU A 72 5.85 0.97 -12.43
N GLU A 73 5.00 1.37 -13.37
CA GLU A 73 4.20 2.60 -13.29
C GLU A 73 2.75 2.25 -13.59
N PHE A 74 1.83 2.74 -12.76
CA PHE A 74 0.40 2.46 -12.87
C PHE A 74 -0.41 3.74 -12.77
N SER A 75 -1.61 3.73 -13.36
CA SER A 75 -2.62 4.78 -13.20
C SER A 75 -3.86 4.19 -12.54
N ILE A 76 -4.21 4.67 -11.36
CA ILE A 76 -5.31 4.16 -10.55
C ILE A 76 -6.37 5.23 -10.40
N VAL A 77 -7.60 4.89 -10.74
CA VAL A 77 -8.76 5.75 -10.54
C VAL A 77 -9.52 5.26 -9.31
N LEU A 78 -9.65 6.10 -8.30
CA LEU A 78 -10.48 5.82 -7.12
C LEU A 78 -11.66 6.79 -7.05
N ASP A 79 -12.83 6.24 -6.81
CA ASP A 79 -13.97 7.02 -6.36
C ASP A 79 -13.77 7.41 -4.90
N LYS A 80 -13.90 8.70 -4.57
CA LYS A 80 -14.08 9.10 -3.17
C LYS A 80 -15.43 8.57 -2.69
N VAL A 81 -15.45 7.35 -2.13
CA VAL A 81 -16.50 6.94 -1.22
C VAL A 81 -16.44 7.93 -0.07
N SER A 82 -17.49 8.74 0.08
CA SER A 82 -17.62 9.71 1.16
C SER A 82 -17.17 9.04 2.46
N SER A 83 -16.29 9.68 3.21
CA SER A 83 -16.08 9.35 4.61
C SER A 83 -17.44 9.51 5.30
N GLN A 84 -18.20 8.43 5.41
CA GLN A 84 -19.41 8.39 6.21
C GLN A 84 -18.92 8.38 7.66
N ARG A 85 -18.63 9.58 8.18
CA ARG A 85 -18.68 9.81 9.61
C ARG A 85 -20.16 9.89 9.96
N THR A 86 -20.73 8.74 10.29
CA THR A 86 -21.83 8.68 11.25
C THR A 86 -21.30 9.19 12.57
N ASP A 87 -21.74 10.38 12.99
CA ASP A 87 -21.93 10.73 14.40
C ASP A 87 -23.02 11.79 14.43
N GLY A 88 -24.12 11.44 15.09
CA GLY A 88 -25.41 12.10 14.95
C GLY A 88 -25.63 13.28 15.87
N LYS A 89 -26.58 14.13 15.48
CA LYS A 89 -27.68 14.55 16.35
C LYS A 89 -28.83 15.07 15.49
N SER A 90 -29.91 14.29 15.43
CA SER A 90 -31.20 14.75 14.92
C SER A 90 -31.80 15.72 15.94
N SER A 91 -32.13 16.93 15.50
CA SER A 91 -33.13 17.81 16.13
C SER A 91 -33.93 18.53 15.03
N PRO A 92 -35.26 18.61 15.11
CA PRO A 92 -36.09 19.23 14.09
C PRO A 92 -36.36 20.70 14.44
N GLY A 93 -36.26 21.59 13.44
CA GLY A 93 -36.81 22.95 13.55
C GLY A 93 -35.89 24.04 13.02
N GLY A 94 -36.37 24.77 12.01
CA GLY A 94 -35.75 26.01 11.54
C GLY A 94 -35.95 26.22 10.05
N GLU A 95 -37.06 26.85 9.68
CA GLU A 95 -37.23 27.51 8.37
C GLU A 95 -36.08 28.49 8.13
N GLY A 96 -35.47 28.45 6.94
CA GLY A 96 -34.42 29.41 6.58
C GLY A 96 -33.68 29.10 5.29
N SER A 97 -34.21 29.61 4.17
CA SER A 97 -33.52 30.06 2.95
C SER A 97 -32.75 29.03 2.08
N PRO A 98 -32.96 28.99 0.74
CA PRO A 98 -32.25 28.06 -0.14
C PRO A 98 -30.81 28.52 -0.33
N ASN A 99 -29.91 28.01 0.50
CA ASN A 99 -28.48 28.28 0.40
C ASN A 99 -27.87 27.45 -0.74
N GLU A 100 -27.14 28.11 -1.64
CA GLU A 100 -26.40 27.64 -2.84
C GLU A 100 -25.31 26.55 -2.56
N ASN A 101 -25.50 25.66 -1.59
CA ASN A 101 -24.51 24.66 -1.17
C ASN A 101 -24.79 23.24 -1.71
N GLU A 102 -25.83 23.05 -2.53
CA GLU A 102 -26.18 21.73 -3.10
C GLU A 102 -25.20 21.22 -4.20
N LYS A 103 -24.21 22.02 -4.61
CA LYS A 103 -23.27 21.65 -5.69
C LYS A 103 -22.04 20.83 -5.26
N LYS A 104 -21.83 20.52 -3.97
CA LYS A 104 -20.58 19.88 -3.48
C LYS A 104 -20.67 18.40 -3.09
N ARG A 105 -21.76 17.70 -3.41
CA ARG A 105 -21.84 16.23 -3.38
C ARG A 105 -21.38 15.54 -4.67
N ARG A 106 -20.57 16.23 -5.50
CA ARG A 106 -19.93 15.59 -6.66
C ARG A 106 -18.96 14.54 -6.13
N LYS A 107 -19.26 13.27 -6.39
CA LYS A 107 -18.33 12.14 -6.28
C LYS A 107 -17.05 12.55 -7.02
N ARG A 108 -16.04 13.01 -6.28
CA ARG A 108 -14.76 13.42 -6.86
C ARG A 108 -13.94 12.16 -7.09
N VAL A 109 -14.06 11.63 -8.29
CA VAL A 109 -13.13 10.64 -8.83
C VAL A 109 -11.74 11.27 -8.82
N SER A 110 -10.74 10.54 -8.33
CA SER A 110 -9.35 10.99 -8.30
C SER A 110 -8.46 9.97 -8.99
N THR A 111 -7.63 10.44 -9.91
CA THR A 111 -6.61 9.65 -10.60
C THR A 111 -5.28 9.79 -9.88
N PHE A 112 -4.63 8.66 -9.65
CA PHE A 112 -3.35 8.53 -8.97
C PHE A 112 -2.34 7.88 -9.90
N LYS A 113 -1.14 8.44 -9.97
CA LYS A 113 0.02 7.82 -10.60
C LYS A 113 0.84 7.13 -9.53
N VAL A 114 1.14 5.86 -9.73
CA VAL A 114 1.88 5.01 -8.81
C VAL A 114 3.17 4.58 -9.48
N GLU A 115 4.30 4.78 -8.83
CA GLU A 115 5.58 4.23 -9.22
C GLU A 115 6.04 3.22 -8.17
N ILE A 116 6.43 2.02 -8.60
CA ILE A 116 7.09 1.01 -7.77
C ILE A 116 8.48 0.77 -8.35
N SER A 117 9.52 1.02 -7.56
CA SER A 117 10.92 0.86 -7.98
C SER A 117 11.71 -0.04 -7.03
N TYR A 118 12.53 -0.93 -7.59
CA TYR A 118 13.40 -1.82 -6.83
C TYR A 118 14.35 -1.03 -5.94
N ALA A 119 14.45 -1.42 -4.67
CA ALA A 119 15.38 -0.83 -3.71
C ALA A 119 16.49 -1.83 -3.35
N THR A 120 16.15 -2.92 -2.67
CA THR A 120 17.16 -3.88 -2.19
C THR A 120 16.61 -5.29 -2.02
N LYS A 121 17.52 -6.27 -2.03
CA LYS A 121 17.25 -7.68 -1.82
C LYS A 121 17.67 -8.07 -0.42
N ILE A 122 16.75 -8.69 0.32
CA ILE A 122 16.95 -9.09 1.71
C ILE A 122 16.97 -10.62 1.78
N PRO A 123 18.14 -11.26 1.96
CA PRO A 123 18.23 -12.70 2.08
C PRO A 123 17.45 -13.21 3.28
N ILE A 124 16.71 -14.31 3.14
CA ILE A 124 15.99 -14.89 4.29
C ILE A 124 16.94 -15.41 5.35
N LYS A 125 18.16 -15.80 4.95
CA LYS A 125 19.21 -16.11 5.91
C LYS A 125 19.47 -14.96 6.88
N ALA A 126 19.49 -13.71 6.40
CA ALA A 126 19.65 -12.54 7.27
C ALA A 126 18.48 -12.42 8.27
N ILE A 127 17.27 -12.73 7.84
CA ILE A 127 16.09 -12.79 8.74
C ILE A 127 16.24 -13.92 9.76
N SER A 128 16.63 -15.12 9.33
CA SER A 128 16.84 -16.25 10.22
C SER A 128 17.97 -16.02 11.23
N ASP A 129 19.04 -15.37 10.81
CA ASP A 129 20.16 -15.02 11.69
C ASP A 129 19.72 -13.94 12.70
N ALA A 130 18.93 -12.97 12.25
CA ALA A 130 18.33 -11.96 13.12
C ALA A 130 17.40 -12.56 14.19
N LEU A 131 16.52 -13.49 13.81
CA LEU A 131 15.66 -14.21 14.76
C LEU A 131 16.44 -15.05 15.78
N ARG A 132 17.69 -15.43 15.46
CA ARG A 132 18.61 -16.13 16.37
C ARG A 132 19.47 -15.19 17.22
N GLY A 133 19.22 -13.88 17.16
CA GLY A 133 19.97 -12.88 17.91
C GLY A 133 21.35 -12.55 17.34
N LYS A 134 21.64 -12.93 16.09
CA LYS A 134 22.89 -12.51 15.42
C LYS A 134 22.71 -11.10 14.89
N HIS A 135 23.38 -10.14 15.52
CA HIS A 135 23.40 -8.76 15.07
C HIS A 135 24.37 -8.60 13.89
N SER A 136 23.85 -8.07 12.79
CA SER A 136 24.56 -7.74 11.55
C SER A 136 23.94 -6.47 10.96
N GLU A 137 24.55 -5.86 9.94
CA GLU A 137 23.95 -4.69 9.28
C GLU A 137 22.60 -5.06 8.61
N GLU A 138 22.45 -6.30 8.17
CA GLU A 138 21.24 -6.82 7.54
C GLU A 138 20.12 -7.14 8.55
N PHE A 139 20.42 -7.15 9.85
CA PHE A 139 19.44 -7.37 10.93
C PHE A 139 18.31 -6.35 10.89
N LEU A 140 18.63 -5.07 10.69
CA LEU A 140 17.63 -4.00 10.68
C LEU A 140 16.64 -4.14 9.53
N ASN A 141 17.15 -4.52 8.35
CA ASN A 141 16.31 -4.79 7.18
C ASN A 141 15.37 -5.98 7.43
N ALA A 142 15.88 -7.05 8.07
CA ALA A 142 15.06 -8.20 8.45
C ALA A 142 13.93 -7.84 9.43
N VAL A 143 14.23 -7.04 10.46
CA VAL A 143 13.24 -6.61 11.45
C VAL A 143 12.18 -5.71 10.81
N ARG A 144 12.56 -4.80 9.90
CA ARG A 144 11.61 -3.96 9.15
C ARG A 144 10.63 -4.78 8.31
N VAL A 145 11.13 -5.79 7.59
CA VAL A 145 10.27 -6.71 6.81
C VAL A 145 9.21 -7.34 7.72
N LEU A 146 9.64 -7.87 8.87
CA LEU A 146 8.74 -8.54 9.80
C LEU A 146 7.68 -7.58 10.37
N ASP A 147 8.08 -6.39 10.83
CA ASP A 147 7.17 -5.37 11.37
C ASP A 147 6.08 -4.97 10.35
N ILE A 148 6.48 -4.75 9.10
CA ILE A 148 5.56 -4.29 8.06
C ILE A 148 4.59 -5.40 7.63
N VAL A 149 5.08 -6.63 7.46
CA VAL A 149 4.22 -7.78 7.12
C VAL A 149 3.19 -8.03 8.22
N LEU A 150 3.61 -8.00 9.50
CA LEU A 150 2.70 -8.21 10.62
C LEU A 150 1.66 -7.08 10.74
N ARG A 151 2.08 -5.82 10.56
CA ARG A 151 1.16 -4.67 10.61
C ARG A 151 0.17 -4.67 9.45
N GLN A 152 0.57 -5.09 8.25
CA GLN A 152 -0.33 -5.25 7.12
C GLN A 152 -1.42 -6.28 7.40
N HIS A 153 -1.06 -7.43 8.00
CA HIS A 153 -2.03 -8.47 8.34
C HIS A 153 -3.02 -8.01 9.43
N ALA A 154 -2.63 -7.11 10.32
CA ALA A 154 -3.53 -6.55 11.33
C ALA A 154 -4.46 -5.43 10.80
N ALA A 155 -4.12 -4.82 9.66
CA ALA A 155 -4.86 -3.71 9.06
C ALA A 155 -5.84 -4.15 7.94
N ASN A 156 -5.72 -5.41 7.48
CA ASN A 156 -6.63 -6.07 6.54
C ASN A 156 -7.62 -6.95 7.30
#